data_AF-A0A8C3LI72-F1
#
_entry.id   AF-A0A8C3LI72-F1
#
_cell.length_a   1.000
_cell.length_b   1.000
_cell.length_c   1.000
_cell.angle_alpha   90.00
_cell.angle_beta   90.00
_cell.angle_gamma   90.00
#
_symmetry.space_group_name_H-M   'P 1'
#
loop_
_entity.id
_entity.type
_entity.pdbx_description
1 polymer ?
#
loop_
_entity_poly.entity_id
_entity_poly.type
_entity_poly.pdbx_seq_one_letter_code
_entity_poly.pdbx_strand_id
1 'polypeptide(L)'
;MMSHSPLRMFKRYHPKCVLVSGQGPLLDIAQDLGFSQPVTIEMLRAKYPLLDVVDHDRTPGVLYPSAVELPKIEAVVLFGEPVRWETNLQLIIDVLLTSGYPGNPYHHENYPHIPVLACNMDLMWVAEAQSPRFGHGTFMVCLENIYKKITGKDLKYEALMGKPSELTYQYADYLIRAQAAERQWKQPIRTLYAVGDNLMTDVYGANLYNRYLEKKNSRKGSKTWIQAKVAGGKGSAALSQDDEIDNSWENELASSAATHCRSVLVCTGVYNPHTEVPLDTKESRTEMVFHGHRDFRFDPGLVEPDHVVPDVNAAVDLIFQLENFVPN
;
A
#
# COMPACT_ATOMS: atom_id res chain seq x y z
N MET A 1 -8.77 10.01 -2.39
CA MET A 1 -7.44 9.37 -2.40
C MET A 1 -7.65 7.90 -2.61
N MET A 2 -7.01 7.29 -3.59
CA MET A 2 -7.06 5.85 -3.84
C MET A 2 -5.81 5.18 -3.26
N SER A 3 -5.87 3.86 -3.07
CA SER A 3 -4.78 3.05 -2.52
C SER A 3 -3.46 3.18 -3.32
N HIS A 4 -3.56 3.35 -4.64
CA HIS A 4 -2.45 3.56 -5.56
C HIS A 4 -1.95 5.01 -5.67
N SER A 5 -2.64 5.99 -5.07
CA SER A 5 -2.25 7.40 -5.20
C SER A 5 -0.83 7.75 -4.74
N PRO A 6 -0.23 7.08 -3.72
CA PRO A 6 1.17 7.31 -3.35
C PRO A 6 2.19 7.06 -4.49
N LEU A 7 1.84 6.26 -5.51
CA LEU A 7 2.71 6.02 -6.67
C LEU A 7 3.10 7.28 -7.44
N ARG A 8 2.38 8.41 -7.27
CA ARG A 8 2.78 9.71 -7.82
C ARG A 8 4.17 10.14 -7.37
N MET A 9 4.62 9.66 -6.23
CA MET A 9 5.92 9.97 -5.63
C MET A 9 7.04 9.05 -6.13
N PHE A 10 6.71 7.94 -6.78
CA PHE A 10 7.65 6.90 -7.21
C PHE A 10 8.27 7.23 -8.57
N LYS A 11 8.83 8.45 -8.70
CA LYS A 11 9.33 9.01 -9.96
C LYS A 11 10.36 8.13 -10.66
N ARG A 12 11.18 7.39 -9.90
CA ARG A 12 12.17 6.44 -10.46
C ARG A 12 11.57 5.32 -11.33
N TYR A 13 10.28 5.00 -11.16
CA TYR A 13 9.58 3.99 -11.98
C TYR A 13 8.76 4.60 -13.11
N HIS A 14 8.50 5.91 -13.09
CA HIS A 14 7.67 6.59 -14.07
C HIS A 14 8.18 6.47 -15.52
N PRO A 15 9.49 6.57 -15.82
CA PRO A 15 9.98 6.41 -17.19
C PRO A 15 10.12 4.95 -17.64
N LYS A 16 9.96 3.99 -16.73
CA LYS A 16 10.21 2.56 -17.00
C LYS A 16 9.04 1.88 -17.67
N CYS A 17 9.31 0.80 -18.41
CA CYS A 17 8.27 -0.12 -18.84
C CYS A 17 7.79 -0.95 -17.65
N VAL A 18 6.52 -0.79 -17.26
CA VAL A 18 5.95 -1.45 -16.08
C VAL A 18 4.77 -2.33 -16.48
N LEU A 19 4.74 -3.57 -15.97
CA LEU A 19 3.55 -4.41 -16.07
C LEU A 19 2.55 -3.97 -15.00
N VAL A 20 1.33 -3.67 -15.38
CA VAL A 20 0.26 -3.26 -14.47
C VAL A 20 -0.83 -4.34 -14.38
N SER A 21 -1.26 -4.66 -13.17
CA SER A 21 -2.35 -5.61 -12.87
C SER A 21 -3.34 -4.98 -11.90
N GLY A 22 -4.64 -5.25 -12.11
CA GLY A 22 -5.74 -4.77 -11.28
C GLY A 22 -7.05 -4.68 -12.07
N GLN A 23 -7.97 -3.83 -11.62
CA GLN A 23 -9.24 -3.55 -12.26
C GLN A 23 -9.38 -2.08 -12.69
N GLY A 24 -10.29 -1.84 -13.64
CA GLY A 24 -10.60 -0.50 -14.15
C GLY A 24 -9.73 -0.09 -15.35
N PRO A 25 -9.72 1.21 -15.71
CA PRO A 25 -8.95 1.72 -16.82
C PRO A 25 -7.46 1.82 -16.46
N LEU A 26 -6.76 0.68 -16.42
CA LEU A 26 -5.40 0.57 -15.89
C LEU A 26 -4.37 1.48 -16.58
N LEU A 27 -4.51 1.67 -17.90
CA LEU A 27 -3.63 2.57 -18.66
C LEU A 27 -3.82 4.02 -18.23
N ASP A 28 -5.07 4.48 -18.12
CA ASP A 28 -5.41 5.84 -17.71
C ASP A 28 -4.92 6.09 -16.27
N ILE A 29 -5.17 5.13 -15.36
CA ILE A 29 -4.68 5.19 -13.98
C ILE A 29 -3.16 5.31 -13.93
N ALA A 30 -2.44 4.48 -14.69
CA ALA A 30 -0.98 4.51 -14.71
C ALA A 30 -0.43 5.82 -15.29
N GLN A 31 -1.02 6.32 -16.37
CA GLN A 31 -0.63 7.60 -16.99
C GLN A 31 -0.90 8.78 -16.04
N ASP A 32 -2.06 8.82 -15.40
CA ASP A 32 -2.43 9.84 -14.40
C ASP A 32 -1.52 9.84 -13.16
N LEU A 33 -0.87 8.71 -12.87
CA LEU A 33 0.14 8.60 -11.81
C LEU A 33 1.54 9.03 -12.27
N GLY A 34 1.78 9.10 -13.58
CA GLY A 34 3.03 9.53 -14.20
C GLY A 34 3.79 8.44 -14.97
N PHE A 35 3.28 7.20 -15.04
CA PHE A 35 3.95 6.13 -15.79
C PHE A 35 3.88 6.37 -17.30
N SER A 36 5.03 6.34 -17.95
CA SER A 36 5.19 6.64 -19.37
C SER A 36 5.00 5.42 -20.27
N GLN A 37 5.27 4.22 -19.76
CA GLN A 37 5.22 2.97 -20.52
C GLN A 37 4.51 1.83 -19.75
N PRO A 38 3.23 1.99 -19.38
CA PRO A 38 2.47 0.90 -18.79
C PRO A 38 2.12 -0.17 -19.84
N VAL A 39 2.29 -1.44 -19.46
CA VAL A 39 1.84 -2.62 -20.20
C VAL A 39 0.81 -3.33 -19.34
N THR A 40 -0.42 -3.53 -19.83
CA THR A 40 -1.41 -4.31 -19.08
C THR A 40 -1.22 -5.81 -19.30
N ILE A 41 -1.84 -6.60 -18.42
CA ILE A 41 -1.94 -8.06 -18.58
C ILE A 41 -2.57 -8.44 -19.92
N GLU A 42 -3.58 -7.72 -20.39
CA GLU A 42 -4.22 -7.95 -21.68
C GLU A 42 -3.28 -7.69 -22.85
N MET A 43 -2.47 -6.62 -22.78
CA MET A 43 -1.46 -6.32 -23.80
C MET A 43 -0.38 -7.41 -23.85
N LEU A 44 0.08 -7.85 -22.67
CA LEU A 44 1.07 -8.92 -22.56
C LEU A 44 0.52 -10.24 -23.13
N ARG A 45 -0.71 -10.60 -22.75
CA ARG A 45 -1.42 -11.77 -23.29
C ARG A 45 -1.57 -11.69 -24.81
N ALA A 46 -2.00 -10.55 -25.33
CA ALA A 46 -2.19 -10.37 -26.77
C ALA A 46 -0.87 -10.54 -27.55
N LYS A 47 0.26 -10.12 -26.95
CA LYS A 47 1.59 -10.29 -27.52
C LYS A 47 2.10 -11.73 -27.43
N TYR A 48 1.90 -12.40 -26.30
CA TYR A 48 2.38 -13.77 -26.05
C TYR A 48 1.22 -14.69 -25.66
N PRO A 49 0.33 -15.05 -26.60
CA PRO A 49 -0.90 -15.75 -26.27
C PRO A 49 -0.69 -17.19 -25.79
N LEU A 50 0.46 -17.79 -26.09
CA LEU A 50 0.82 -19.12 -25.58
C LEU A 50 1.18 -19.14 -24.08
N LEU A 51 1.38 -17.97 -23.46
CA LEU A 51 1.66 -17.88 -22.02
C LEU A 51 0.38 -17.95 -21.17
N ASP A 52 -0.80 -17.75 -21.76
CA ASP A 52 -2.10 -17.79 -21.07
C ASP A 52 -3.01 -18.86 -21.66
N VAL A 53 -2.61 -20.13 -21.50
CA VAL A 53 -3.31 -21.30 -22.06
C VAL A 53 -4.05 -22.12 -21.00
N VAL A 54 -4.21 -21.60 -19.78
CA VAL A 54 -5.00 -22.28 -18.73
C VAL A 54 -6.46 -22.41 -19.16
N ASP A 55 -6.98 -21.39 -19.84
CA ASP A 55 -8.26 -21.47 -20.53
C ASP A 55 -8.03 -22.01 -21.95
N HIS A 56 -8.32 -23.30 -22.14
CA HIS A 56 -8.11 -23.99 -23.41
C HIS A 56 -8.92 -23.37 -24.55
N ASP A 57 -10.09 -22.78 -24.27
CA ASP A 57 -10.95 -22.15 -25.29
C ASP A 57 -10.33 -20.86 -25.85
N ARG A 58 -9.33 -20.29 -25.16
CA ARG A 58 -8.61 -19.08 -25.58
C ARG A 58 -7.32 -19.36 -26.34
N THR A 59 -6.95 -20.63 -26.50
CA THR A 59 -5.75 -21.01 -27.25
C THR A 59 -5.88 -20.59 -28.72
N PRO A 60 -4.97 -19.78 -29.27
CA PRO A 60 -5.06 -19.37 -30.67
C PRO A 60 -4.85 -20.59 -31.58
N GLY A 61 -5.76 -20.80 -32.53
CA GLY A 61 -5.60 -21.85 -33.55
C GLY A 61 -4.49 -21.55 -34.56
N VAL A 62 -4.09 -20.29 -34.73
CA VAL A 62 -3.01 -19.84 -35.62
C VAL A 62 -2.24 -18.71 -34.93
N LEU A 63 -0.91 -18.84 -34.85
CA LEU A 63 -0.02 -17.81 -34.31
C LEU A 63 0.59 -16.99 -35.46
N TYR A 64 0.39 -15.69 -35.43
CA TYR A 64 1.16 -14.76 -36.24
C TYR A 64 2.23 -14.13 -35.35
N PRO A 65 3.54 -14.30 -35.66
CA PRO A 65 4.58 -13.61 -34.92
C PRO A 65 4.37 -12.10 -35.06
N SER A 66 4.07 -11.42 -33.96
CA SER A 66 4.10 -9.97 -33.95
C SER A 66 5.56 -9.52 -34.12
N ALA A 67 5.86 -8.77 -35.19
CA ALA A 67 7.21 -8.33 -35.52
C ALA A 67 7.85 -7.39 -34.48
N VAL A 68 7.05 -6.82 -33.58
CA VAL A 68 7.50 -5.86 -32.55
C VAL A 68 7.50 -6.55 -31.19
N GLU A 69 8.67 -6.82 -30.63
CA GLU A 69 8.82 -7.32 -29.26
C GLU A 69 8.37 -6.27 -28.24
N LEU A 70 7.80 -6.73 -27.12
CA LEU A 70 7.58 -5.83 -25.99
C LEU A 70 8.94 -5.41 -25.41
N PRO A 71 9.10 -4.14 -24.99
CA PRO A 71 10.29 -3.75 -24.26
C PRO A 71 10.41 -4.57 -22.96
N LYS A 72 11.64 -4.65 -22.43
CA LYS A 72 11.89 -5.29 -21.14
C LYS A 72 10.98 -4.68 -20.08
N ILE A 73 10.19 -5.52 -19.41
CA ILE A 73 9.43 -5.10 -18.24
C ILE A 73 10.39 -4.93 -17.07
N GLU A 74 10.46 -3.73 -16.51
CA GLU A 74 11.43 -3.40 -15.46
C GLU A 74 10.84 -3.40 -14.05
N ALA A 75 9.51 -3.38 -13.91
CA ALA A 75 8.82 -3.53 -12.64
C ALA A 75 7.38 -4.05 -12.86
N VAL A 76 6.80 -4.64 -11.81
CA VAL A 76 5.39 -5.01 -11.74
C VAL A 76 4.69 -4.11 -10.74
N VAL A 77 3.54 -3.54 -11.14
CA VAL A 77 2.69 -2.71 -10.29
C VAL A 77 1.33 -3.38 -10.12
N LEU A 78 1.01 -3.76 -8.89
CA LEU A 78 -0.25 -4.37 -8.51
C LEU A 78 -1.16 -3.28 -7.93
N PHE A 79 -2.07 -2.75 -8.75
CA PHE A 79 -2.96 -1.66 -8.35
C PHE A 79 -4.10 -2.11 -7.42
N GLY A 80 -4.53 -3.36 -7.52
CA GLY A 80 -5.64 -3.94 -6.77
C GLY A 80 -5.99 -5.33 -7.29
N GLU A 81 -7.07 -5.92 -6.79
CA GLU A 81 -7.49 -7.27 -7.18
C GLU A 81 -7.83 -7.37 -8.67
N PRO A 82 -7.12 -8.20 -9.46
CA PRO A 82 -7.50 -8.41 -10.85
C PRO A 82 -8.70 -9.37 -10.96
N VAL A 83 -9.34 -9.39 -12.13
CA VAL A 83 -10.23 -10.49 -12.53
C VAL A 83 -9.39 -11.52 -13.28
N ARG A 84 -9.80 -12.80 -13.28
CA ARG A 84 -9.05 -13.92 -13.90
C ARG A 84 -7.67 -14.11 -13.25
N TRP A 85 -7.71 -14.59 -12.02
CA TRP A 85 -6.51 -14.77 -11.21
C TRP A 85 -5.53 -15.75 -11.86
N GLU A 86 -6.02 -16.80 -12.51
CA GLU A 86 -5.19 -17.77 -13.22
C GLU A 86 -4.25 -17.10 -14.23
N THR A 87 -4.77 -16.22 -15.08
CA THR A 87 -4.01 -15.48 -16.09
C THR A 87 -3.04 -14.49 -15.47
N ASN A 88 -3.49 -13.73 -14.47
CA ASN A 88 -2.66 -12.74 -13.81
C ASN A 88 -1.50 -13.40 -13.05
N LEU A 89 -1.79 -14.45 -12.29
CA LEU A 89 -0.79 -15.21 -11.54
C LEU A 89 0.24 -15.82 -12.50
N GLN A 90 -0.18 -16.48 -13.57
CA GLN A 90 0.73 -17.05 -14.58
C GLN A 90 1.64 -15.96 -15.16
N LEU A 91 1.07 -14.92 -15.77
CA LEU A 91 1.85 -13.93 -16.50
C LEU A 91 2.76 -13.07 -15.60
N ILE A 92 2.34 -12.77 -14.38
CA ILE A 92 3.20 -12.07 -13.41
C ILE A 92 4.38 -12.97 -13.03
N ILE A 93 4.13 -14.25 -12.72
CA ILE A 93 5.21 -15.20 -12.40
C ILE A 93 6.20 -15.32 -13.57
N ASP A 94 5.72 -15.46 -14.80
CA ASP A 94 6.56 -15.56 -16.00
C ASP A 94 7.48 -14.33 -16.13
N VAL A 95 6.92 -13.13 -15.93
CA VAL A 95 7.67 -11.88 -15.97
C VAL A 95 8.73 -11.80 -14.87
N LEU A 96 8.41 -12.28 -13.66
CA LEU A 96 9.37 -12.31 -12.55
C LEU A 96 10.51 -13.31 -12.81
N LEU A 97 10.19 -14.53 -13.27
CA LEU A 97 11.16 -15.60 -13.51
C LEU A 97 12.05 -15.33 -14.73
N THR A 98 11.59 -14.52 -15.67
CA THR A 98 12.35 -14.12 -16.87
C THR A 98 13.07 -12.79 -16.73
N SER A 99 13.05 -12.17 -15.54
CA SER A 99 13.63 -10.84 -15.30
C SER A 99 13.12 -9.77 -16.28
N GLY A 100 11.83 -9.83 -16.63
CA GLY A 100 11.16 -8.86 -17.50
C GLY A 100 11.04 -9.27 -18.98
N TYR A 101 11.35 -10.51 -19.34
CA TYR A 101 11.33 -11.02 -20.72
C TYR A 101 10.45 -12.26 -20.86
N PRO A 102 9.12 -12.15 -20.74
CA PRO A 102 8.22 -13.31 -20.64
C PRO A 102 8.22 -14.25 -21.86
N GLY A 103 8.73 -13.82 -23.01
CA GLY A 103 8.94 -14.69 -24.18
C GLY A 103 10.16 -15.61 -24.09
N ASN A 104 11.04 -15.42 -23.11
CA ASN A 104 12.23 -16.24 -22.89
C ASN A 104 11.92 -17.45 -21.99
N PRO A 105 12.65 -18.56 -22.12
CA PRO A 105 12.55 -19.66 -21.16
C PRO A 105 13.02 -19.21 -19.77
N TYR A 106 12.55 -19.90 -18.73
CA TYR A 106 13.06 -19.69 -17.38
C TYR A 106 14.53 -20.09 -17.32
N HIS A 107 15.39 -19.11 -17.05
CA HIS A 107 16.81 -19.31 -16.77
C HIS A 107 17.05 -19.27 -15.27
N HIS A 108 18.32 -19.36 -14.84
CA HIS A 108 18.68 -19.15 -13.43
C HIS A 108 18.07 -17.85 -12.91
N GLU A 109 17.27 -17.98 -11.85
CA GLU A 109 16.52 -16.87 -11.27
C GLU A 109 17.46 -15.81 -10.71
N ASN A 110 17.34 -14.58 -11.22
CA ASN A 110 17.88 -13.42 -10.53
C ASN A 110 17.07 -13.20 -9.26
N TYR A 111 17.75 -13.22 -8.11
CA TYR A 111 17.14 -12.91 -6.83
C TYR A 111 17.90 -11.75 -6.15
N PRO A 112 17.21 -10.68 -5.71
CA PRO A 112 15.77 -10.46 -5.88
C PRO A 112 15.36 -10.34 -7.36
N HIS A 113 14.12 -10.73 -7.65
CA HIS A 113 13.49 -10.54 -8.97
C HIS A 113 13.30 -9.04 -9.28
N ILE A 114 12.80 -8.69 -10.47
CA ILE A 114 12.47 -7.28 -10.76
C ILE A 114 11.51 -6.69 -9.72
N PRO A 115 11.56 -5.38 -9.43
CA PRO A 115 10.74 -4.75 -8.39
C PRO A 115 9.24 -5.01 -8.55
N VAL A 116 8.59 -5.34 -7.43
CA VAL A 116 7.12 -5.47 -7.33
C VAL A 116 6.61 -4.41 -6.36
N LEU A 117 5.69 -3.58 -6.84
CA LEU A 117 5.00 -2.56 -6.04
C LEU A 117 3.53 -2.98 -5.88
N ALA A 118 3.03 -3.05 -4.65
CA ALA A 118 1.63 -3.39 -4.39
C ALA A 118 0.91 -2.25 -3.68
N CYS A 119 -0.30 -1.92 -4.15
CA CYS A 119 -1.03 -0.72 -3.76
C CYS A 119 -2.11 -0.95 -2.71
N ASN A 120 -2.59 -2.19 -2.57
CA ASN A 120 -3.64 -2.55 -1.63
C ASN A 120 -3.27 -3.89 -0.99
N MET A 121 -3.38 -3.99 0.33
CA MET A 121 -3.00 -5.21 1.07
C MET A 121 -4.18 -5.83 1.81
N ASP A 122 -5.38 -5.27 1.65
CA ASP A 122 -6.56 -5.72 2.35
C ASP A 122 -6.87 -7.16 1.95
N LEU A 123 -6.81 -8.07 2.93
CA LEU A 123 -7.12 -9.48 2.72
C LEU A 123 -8.58 -9.64 2.29
N MET A 124 -9.48 -8.89 2.92
CA MET A 124 -10.93 -8.91 2.71
C MET A 124 -11.52 -7.50 2.77
N TRP A 125 -12.69 -7.32 2.15
CA TRP A 125 -13.45 -6.07 2.17
C TRP A 125 -14.97 -6.33 2.28
N VAL A 126 -15.76 -5.35 2.72
CA VAL A 126 -17.23 -5.46 2.80
C VAL A 126 -17.87 -5.12 1.46
N ALA A 127 -18.67 -6.06 0.94
CA ALA A 127 -19.55 -5.86 -0.21
C ALA A 127 -21.02 -6.02 0.21
N GLU A 128 -21.95 -6.06 -0.74
CA GLU A 128 -23.40 -6.21 -0.50
C GLU A 128 -23.79 -7.59 0.10
N ALA A 129 -22.88 -8.56 0.07
CA ALA A 129 -23.08 -9.87 0.66
C ALA A 129 -22.96 -9.85 2.19
N GLN A 130 -23.60 -10.80 2.87
CA GLN A 130 -23.58 -10.91 4.34
C GLN A 130 -22.18 -11.17 4.92
N SER A 131 -21.25 -11.69 4.12
CA SER A 131 -19.88 -11.98 4.55
C SER A 131 -18.87 -11.20 3.71
N PRO A 132 -17.72 -10.78 4.30
CA PRO A 132 -16.65 -10.09 3.57
C PRO A 132 -16.21 -10.86 2.32
N ARG A 133 -15.79 -10.15 1.28
CA ARG A 133 -15.28 -10.70 0.01
C ARG A 133 -13.76 -10.63 -0.01
N PHE A 134 -13.11 -11.47 -0.81
CA PHE A 134 -11.66 -11.43 -0.98
C PHE A 134 -11.24 -10.08 -1.59
N GLY A 135 -10.24 -9.46 -0.97
CA GLY A 135 -9.56 -8.28 -1.49
C GLY A 135 -8.23 -8.65 -2.14
N HIS A 136 -7.50 -7.63 -2.58
CA HIS A 136 -6.20 -7.78 -3.23
C HIS A 136 -5.17 -8.53 -2.38
N GLY A 137 -5.20 -8.42 -1.05
CA GLY A 137 -4.32 -9.17 -0.16
C GLY A 137 -4.45 -10.69 -0.33
N THR A 138 -5.64 -11.21 -0.67
CA THR A 138 -5.81 -12.65 -0.95
C THR A 138 -5.12 -13.04 -2.26
N PHE A 139 -5.21 -12.21 -3.29
CA PHE A 139 -4.48 -12.41 -4.54
C PHE A 139 -2.96 -12.42 -4.31
N MET A 140 -2.45 -11.49 -3.48
CA MET A 140 -1.04 -11.42 -3.10
C MET A 140 -0.57 -12.70 -2.40
N VAL A 141 -1.38 -13.25 -1.46
CA VAL A 141 -1.09 -14.54 -0.81
C VAL A 141 -0.95 -15.66 -1.84
N CYS A 142 -1.82 -15.73 -2.85
CA CYS A 142 -1.70 -16.72 -3.92
C CYS A 142 -0.40 -16.54 -4.72
N LEU A 143 -0.13 -15.31 -5.18
CA LEU A 143 1.07 -14.97 -5.96
C LEU A 143 2.35 -15.34 -5.22
N GLU A 144 2.43 -14.98 -3.95
CA GLU A 144 3.55 -15.27 -3.07
C GLU A 144 3.80 -16.77 -2.88
N ASN A 145 2.74 -17.54 -2.64
CA ASN A 145 2.85 -18.98 -2.42
C ASN A 145 3.23 -19.71 -3.70
N ILE A 146 2.70 -19.30 -4.85
CA ILE A 146 3.08 -19.85 -6.15
C ILE A 146 4.56 -19.56 -6.43
N TYR A 147 4.99 -18.29 -6.29
CA TYR A 147 6.40 -17.92 -6.47
C TYR A 147 7.31 -18.75 -5.57
N LYS A 148 6.97 -18.87 -4.28
CA LYS A 148 7.75 -19.68 -3.32
C LYS A 148 7.76 -21.16 -3.66
N LYS A 149 6.65 -21.71 -4.14
CA LYS A 149 6.55 -23.13 -4.49
C LYS A 149 7.40 -23.47 -5.72
N ILE A 150 7.51 -22.55 -6.68
CA ILE A 150 8.30 -22.72 -7.90
C ILE A 150 9.79 -22.50 -7.63
N THR A 151 10.14 -21.44 -6.89
CA THR A 151 11.52 -20.96 -6.75
C THR A 151 12.22 -21.40 -5.46
N GLY A 152 11.45 -21.82 -4.44
CA GLY A 152 11.93 -22.02 -3.07
C GLY A 152 12.23 -20.72 -2.30
N LYS A 153 12.02 -19.54 -2.89
CA LYS A 153 12.36 -18.23 -2.31
C LYS A 153 11.11 -17.40 -2.03
N ASP A 154 11.19 -16.50 -1.06
CA ASP A 154 10.11 -15.55 -0.81
C ASP A 154 10.09 -14.44 -1.86
N LEU A 155 8.92 -14.15 -2.44
CA LEU A 155 8.66 -12.96 -3.25
C LEU A 155 8.92 -11.70 -2.41
N LYS A 156 9.66 -10.74 -2.96
CA LYS A 156 10.03 -9.48 -2.29
C LYS A 156 9.31 -8.30 -2.92
N TYR A 157 8.60 -7.55 -2.09
CA TYR A 157 8.00 -6.29 -2.49
C TYR A 157 9.01 -5.16 -2.27
N GLU A 158 9.17 -4.31 -3.28
CA GLU A 158 9.94 -3.08 -3.16
C GLU A 158 9.15 -2.04 -2.35
N ALA A 159 7.83 -2.00 -2.55
CA ALA A 159 6.95 -1.07 -1.87
C ALA A 159 5.57 -1.69 -1.64
N LEU A 160 5.11 -1.55 -0.41
CA LEU A 160 3.79 -1.94 0.06
C LEU A 160 3.03 -0.67 0.46
N MET A 161 2.06 -0.30 -0.37
CA MET A 161 1.18 0.85 -0.20
C MET A 161 -0.26 0.38 0.09
N GLY A 162 -1.12 1.33 0.44
CA GLY A 162 -2.41 1.03 1.04
C GLY A 162 -2.31 0.96 2.57
N LYS A 163 -3.44 0.92 3.26
CA LYS A 163 -3.46 0.72 4.72
C LYS A 163 -2.95 -0.70 5.02
N PRO A 164 -2.23 -0.93 6.14
CA PRO A 164 -1.87 0.02 7.20
C PRO A 164 -0.49 0.71 6.98
N SER A 165 0.02 0.79 5.76
CA SER A 165 1.38 1.31 5.49
C SER A 165 1.56 2.76 5.96
N GLU A 166 2.65 3.00 6.70
CA GLU A 166 3.04 4.35 7.17
C GLU A 166 3.17 5.34 5.99
N LEU A 167 3.69 4.88 4.85
CA LEU A 167 3.83 5.70 3.64
C LEU A 167 2.47 6.22 3.14
N THR A 168 1.43 5.39 3.22
CA THR A 168 0.07 5.77 2.83
C THR A 168 -0.44 6.92 3.70
N TYR A 169 -0.19 6.88 5.02
CA TYR A 169 -0.59 7.94 5.94
C TYR A 169 0.25 9.21 5.79
N GLN A 170 1.57 9.08 5.56
CA GLN A 170 2.41 10.23 5.25
C GLN A 170 1.93 10.97 3.99
N TYR A 171 1.55 10.21 2.95
CA TYR A 171 1.01 10.81 1.73
C TYR A 171 -0.38 11.43 1.95
N ALA A 172 -1.25 10.79 2.74
CA ALA A 172 -2.55 11.36 3.12
C ALA A 172 -2.40 12.70 3.85
N ASP A 173 -1.49 12.77 4.83
CA ASP A 173 -1.13 14.00 5.54
C ASP A 173 -0.64 15.08 4.56
N TYR A 174 0.26 14.74 3.64
CA TYR A 174 0.69 15.66 2.58
C TYR A 174 -0.49 16.21 1.76
N LEU A 175 -1.41 15.37 1.31
CA LEU A 175 -2.58 15.80 0.56
C LEU A 175 -3.51 16.72 1.37
N ILE A 176 -3.70 16.43 2.66
CA ILE A 176 -4.49 17.28 3.57
C ILE A 176 -3.83 18.65 3.72
N ARG A 177 -2.50 18.70 3.88
CA ARG A 177 -1.76 19.97 3.95
C ARG A 177 -1.82 20.76 2.66
N ALA A 178 -1.73 20.10 1.51
CA ALA A 178 -1.88 20.75 0.21
C ALA A 178 -3.28 21.38 0.06
N GLN A 179 -4.33 20.66 0.46
CA GLN A 179 -5.71 21.17 0.46
C GLN A 179 -5.94 22.33 1.44
N ALA A 180 -5.30 22.29 2.60
CA ALA A 180 -5.34 23.37 3.59
C ALA A 180 -4.64 24.64 3.06
N ALA A 181 -3.50 24.48 2.39
CA ALA A 181 -2.76 25.58 1.77
C ALA A 181 -3.57 26.23 0.63
N GLU A 182 -4.21 25.43 -0.22
CA GLU A 182 -5.11 25.90 -1.28
C GLU A 182 -6.29 26.73 -0.72
N ARG A 183 -6.84 26.30 0.42
CA ARG A 183 -7.89 27.01 1.16
C ARG A 183 -7.38 28.18 2.00
N GLN A 184 -6.08 28.47 1.96
CA GLN A 184 -5.43 29.53 2.73
C GLN A 184 -5.64 29.40 4.25
N TRP A 185 -5.74 28.16 4.75
CA TRP A 185 -5.83 27.91 6.18
C TRP A 185 -4.51 28.28 6.86
N LYS A 186 -4.57 29.29 7.74
CA LYS A 186 -3.38 29.85 8.39
C LYS A 186 -2.84 28.97 9.51
N GLN A 187 -3.72 28.16 10.13
CA GLN A 187 -3.34 27.29 11.24
C GLN A 187 -2.87 25.94 10.69
N PRO A 188 -1.74 25.40 11.19
CA PRO A 188 -1.27 24.08 10.78
C PRO A 188 -2.21 22.99 11.29
N ILE A 189 -2.35 21.92 10.51
CA ILE A 189 -3.07 20.72 10.92
C ILE A 189 -2.26 20.00 12.00
N ARG A 190 -2.82 19.87 13.20
CA ARG A 190 -2.15 19.25 14.36
C ARG A 190 -2.64 17.83 14.64
N THR A 191 -3.92 17.57 14.45
CA THR A 191 -4.55 16.27 14.71
C THR A 191 -5.12 15.75 13.40
N LEU A 192 -4.84 14.48 13.10
CA LEU A 192 -5.49 13.73 12.03
C LEU A 192 -6.43 12.71 12.66
N TYR A 193 -7.63 12.56 12.11
CA TYR A 193 -8.57 11.52 12.53
C TYR A 193 -8.77 10.53 11.38
N ALA A 194 -8.44 9.27 11.62
CA ALA A 194 -8.68 8.18 10.69
C ALA A 194 -9.96 7.45 11.09
N VAL A 195 -11.02 7.69 10.32
CA VAL A 195 -12.33 7.06 10.52
C VAL A 195 -12.44 5.87 9.58
N GLY A 196 -12.68 4.67 10.12
CA GLY A 196 -12.77 3.45 9.31
C GLY A 196 -13.40 2.29 10.06
N ASP A 197 -13.65 1.18 9.36
CA ASP A 197 -14.45 0.04 9.83
C ASP A 197 -13.61 -1.21 10.10
N ASN A 198 -12.31 -1.17 9.81
CA ASN A 198 -11.43 -2.33 9.92
C ASN A 198 -10.29 -2.11 10.92
N LEU A 199 -10.27 -2.93 11.98
CA LEU A 199 -9.25 -2.90 13.03
C LEU A 199 -7.83 -3.09 12.46
N MET A 200 -7.67 -3.98 11.48
CA MET A 200 -6.37 -4.43 10.98
C MET A 200 -5.76 -3.47 9.95
N THR A 201 -6.55 -2.52 9.43
CA THR A 201 -6.10 -1.62 8.35
C THR A 201 -6.26 -0.16 8.78
N ASP A 202 -7.47 0.28 9.11
CA ASP A 202 -7.75 1.67 9.50
C ASP A 202 -7.20 2.02 10.89
N VAL A 203 -7.59 1.24 11.90
CA VAL A 203 -7.17 1.49 13.29
C VAL A 203 -5.68 1.24 13.44
N TYR A 204 -5.22 0.06 12.99
CA TYR A 204 -3.80 -0.29 13.03
C TYR A 204 -2.92 0.73 12.29
N GLY A 205 -3.33 1.13 11.08
CA GLY A 205 -2.59 2.11 10.28
C GLY A 205 -2.51 3.49 10.95
N ALA A 206 -3.62 3.96 11.52
CA ALA A 206 -3.67 5.23 12.23
C ALA A 206 -2.77 5.23 13.47
N ASN A 207 -2.83 4.15 14.26
CA ASN A 207 -2.04 4.00 15.47
C ASN A 207 -0.54 3.84 15.14
N LEU A 208 -0.21 3.12 14.06
CA LEU A 208 1.16 3.03 13.55
C LEU A 208 1.68 4.42 13.16
N TYR A 209 0.87 5.21 12.44
CA TYR A 209 1.23 6.56 12.05
C TYR A 209 1.36 7.52 13.25
N ASN A 210 0.48 7.40 14.25
CA ASN A 210 0.60 8.17 15.49
C ASN A 210 1.95 7.93 16.18
N ARG A 211 2.34 6.66 16.31
CA ARG A 211 3.64 6.27 16.87
C ARG A 211 4.81 6.83 16.05
N TYR A 212 4.68 6.90 14.73
CA TYR A 212 5.65 7.57 13.87
C TYR A 212 5.76 9.08 14.19
N LEU A 213 4.64 9.78 14.32
CA LEU A 213 4.60 11.20 14.68
C LEU A 213 5.24 11.46 16.04
N GLU A 214 4.96 10.64 17.05
CA GLU A 214 5.58 10.72 18.39
C GLU A 214 7.10 10.57 18.34
N LYS A 215 7.60 9.57 17.60
CA LYS A 215 9.05 9.36 17.40
C LYS A 215 9.70 10.53 16.67
N LYS A 216 9.05 11.04 15.62
CA LYS A 216 9.53 12.20 14.85
C LYS A 216 9.62 13.45 15.71
N ASN A 217 8.62 13.72 16.54
CA ASN A 217 8.58 14.86 17.45
C ASN A 217 9.62 14.75 18.57
N SER A 218 9.80 13.55 19.14
CA SER A 218 10.86 13.27 20.12
C SER A 218 12.25 13.51 19.55
N ARG A 219 12.51 13.07 18.30
CA ARG A 219 13.79 13.31 17.61
C ARG A 219 14.03 14.79 17.29
N LYS A 220 13.00 15.55 16.91
CA LYS A 220 13.10 17.02 16.73
C LYS A 220 13.47 17.69 18.06
N GLY A 221 12.81 17.34 19.17
CA GLY A 221 13.15 17.85 20.51
C GLY A 221 14.60 17.56 20.91
N SER A 222 15.07 16.33 20.67
CA SER A 222 16.47 15.94 20.94
C SER A 222 17.48 16.64 20.04
N LYS A 223 17.19 16.84 18.74
CA LYS A 223 18.07 17.60 17.83
C LYS A 223 18.16 19.07 18.21
N THR A 224 17.06 19.70 18.61
CA THR A 224 17.05 21.08 19.13
C THR A 224 17.86 21.17 20.43
N TRP A 225 17.76 20.17 21.32
CA TRP A 225 18.59 20.10 22.53
C TRP A 225 20.08 19.95 22.19
N ILE A 226 20.43 19.04 21.27
CA ILE A 226 21.82 18.82 20.86
C ILE A 226 22.39 20.06 20.17
N GLN A 227 21.67 20.74 19.28
CA GLN A 227 22.11 22.00 18.68
C GLN A 227 22.27 23.12 19.73
N ALA A 228 21.40 23.19 20.74
CA ALA A 228 21.57 24.12 21.86
C ALA A 228 22.82 23.80 22.72
N LYS A 229 23.22 22.51 22.82
CA LYS A 229 24.49 22.10 23.47
C LYS A 229 25.73 22.31 22.59
N VAL A 230 25.62 22.11 21.27
CA VAL A 230 26.73 22.26 20.30
C VAL A 230 27.01 23.73 20.00
N ALA A 231 26.03 24.63 20.15
CA ALA A 231 26.29 26.08 20.17
C ALA A 231 27.25 26.51 21.30
N GLY A 232 27.51 25.64 22.28
CA GLY A 232 28.54 25.79 23.31
C GLY A 232 29.85 25.01 23.08
N GLY A 233 30.03 24.32 21.94
CA GLY A 233 31.18 23.46 21.70
C GLY A 233 31.54 23.32 20.22
N LYS A 234 32.71 23.87 19.82
CA LYS A 234 33.30 23.75 18.49
C LYS A 234 33.61 22.28 18.16
N GLY A 235 33.07 21.76 17.07
CA GLY A 235 33.51 20.48 16.49
C GLY A 235 32.75 20.13 15.21
N SER A 236 33.40 20.31 14.07
CA SER A 236 32.94 19.88 12.74
C SER A 236 33.29 18.40 12.54
N ALA A 237 32.33 17.60 12.07
CA ALA A 237 32.61 16.29 11.48
C ALA A 237 31.76 16.12 10.21
N ALA A 238 32.46 15.91 9.10
CA ALA A 238 31.92 15.68 7.76
C ALA A 238 31.26 14.29 7.66
N LEU A 239 30.16 14.19 6.93
CA LEU A 239 29.49 12.93 6.58
C LEU A 239 29.75 12.60 5.11
N SER A 240 30.07 11.34 4.87
CA SER A 240 30.41 10.71 3.59
C SER A 240 29.23 10.66 2.62
N GLN A 241 29.48 11.06 1.37
CA GLN A 241 28.67 10.80 0.19
C GLN A 241 28.71 9.30 -0.12
N ASP A 242 27.56 8.63 -0.08
CA ASP A 242 27.18 7.49 -0.93
C ASP A 242 25.84 6.94 -0.37
N ASP A 243 24.73 7.57 -0.79
CA ASP A 243 23.35 7.04 -0.80
C ASP A 243 22.38 8.20 -1.17
N GLU A 244 22.61 8.87 -2.32
CA GLU A 244 21.61 9.80 -2.89
C GLU A 244 20.50 8.99 -3.56
N ILE A 245 19.69 8.33 -2.73
CA ILE A 245 18.30 8.02 -3.07
C ILE A 245 17.63 9.36 -3.37
N ASP A 246 16.84 9.44 -4.44
CA ASP A 246 16.01 10.60 -4.82
C ASP A 246 14.97 10.89 -3.71
N ASN A 247 15.45 11.50 -2.63
CA ASN A 247 14.77 11.83 -1.38
C ASN A 247 14.02 13.16 -1.48
N SER A 248 13.78 13.66 -2.70
CA SER A 248 13.04 14.91 -2.93
C SER A 248 11.68 14.90 -2.22
N TRP A 249 11.02 13.74 -2.22
CA TRP A 249 9.73 13.55 -1.59
C TRP A 249 9.80 13.32 -0.07
N GLU A 250 10.91 12.76 0.45
CA GLU A 250 11.10 12.62 1.91
C GLU A 250 11.10 14.00 2.59
N ASN A 251 11.68 15.02 1.95
CA ASN A 251 11.64 16.39 2.45
C ASN A 251 10.22 16.97 2.47
N GLU A 252 9.41 16.70 1.43
CA GLU A 252 8.01 17.13 1.37
C GLU A 252 7.13 16.42 2.43
N LEU A 253 7.35 15.12 2.66
CA LEU A 253 6.69 14.37 3.74
C LEU A 253 7.19 14.77 5.13
N ALA A 254 8.47 15.10 5.27
CA ALA A 254 9.09 15.49 6.54
C ALA A 254 8.52 16.80 7.11
N SER A 255 7.91 17.64 6.28
CA SER A 255 7.34 18.94 6.65
C SER A 255 6.04 18.88 7.47
N SER A 256 5.47 17.69 7.71
CA SER A 256 4.25 17.58 8.53
C SER A 256 4.39 18.22 9.92
N ALA A 257 3.38 19.03 10.25
CA ALA A 257 3.16 19.65 11.56
C ALA A 257 2.17 18.87 12.44
N ALA A 258 1.60 17.76 11.91
CA ALA A 258 0.73 16.89 12.69
C ALA A 258 1.52 16.30 13.86
N THR A 259 0.91 16.31 15.03
CA THR A 259 1.47 15.74 16.26
C THR A 259 0.76 14.47 16.68
N HIS A 260 -0.48 14.29 16.24
CA HIS A 260 -1.30 13.13 16.58
C HIS A 260 -2.05 12.60 15.36
N CYS A 261 -2.23 11.29 15.31
CA CYS A 261 -3.19 10.61 14.45
C CYS A 261 -4.08 9.75 15.35
N ARG A 262 -5.39 9.97 15.33
CA ARG A 262 -6.35 9.24 16.18
C ARG A 262 -7.21 8.30 15.34
N SER A 263 -7.48 7.12 15.87
CA SER A 263 -8.33 6.11 15.22
C SER A 263 -9.76 6.18 15.74
N VAL A 264 -10.73 6.20 14.82
CA VAL A 264 -12.16 6.14 15.14
C VAL A 264 -12.77 4.97 14.37
N LEU A 265 -13.14 3.92 15.09
CA LEU A 265 -13.74 2.71 14.52
C LEU A 265 -15.26 2.89 14.39
N VAL A 266 -15.80 2.71 13.19
CA VAL A 266 -17.24 2.67 12.93
C VAL A 266 -17.75 1.22 12.88
N CYS A 267 -19.01 1.02 13.28
CA CYS A 267 -19.62 -0.31 13.39
C CYS A 267 -20.46 -0.73 12.16
N THR A 268 -20.33 -0.01 11.04
CA THR A 268 -21.16 -0.20 9.84
C THR A 268 -20.47 -1.01 8.74
N GLY A 269 -19.39 -1.74 9.04
CA GLY A 269 -18.56 -2.40 8.02
C GLY A 269 -17.93 -3.71 8.49
N VAL A 270 -16.63 -3.90 8.21
CA VAL A 270 -15.90 -5.15 8.53
C VAL A 270 -16.05 -5.48 10.01
N TYR A 271 -15.90 -4.48 10.87
CA TYR A 271 -16.21 -4.58 12.28
C TYR A 271 -17.72 -4.40 12.51
N ASN A 272 -18.35 -5.41 13.09
CA ASN A 272 -19.74 -5.36 13.53
C ASN A 272 -19.88 -5.99 14.93
N PRO A 273 -20.19 -5.19 15.97
CA PRO A 273 -20.29 -5.65 17.36
C PRO A 273 -21.49 -6.58 17.61
N HIS A 274 -22.46 -6.64 16.68
CA HIS A 274 -23.66 -7.48 16.78
C HIS A 274 -23.52 -8.83 16.08
N THR A 275 -22.36 -9.12 15.49
CA THR A 275 -22.09 -10.46 14.96
C THR A 275 -21.94 -11.40 16.14
N GLU A 276 -22.95 -12.23 16.40
CA GLU A 276 -22.90 -13.28 17.42
C GLU A 276 -21.74 -14.22 17.11
N VAL A 277 -20.61 -14.04 17.80
CA VAL A 277 -19.58 -15.07 17.86
C VAL A 277 -20.16 -16.18 18.74
N PRO A 278 -20.34 -17.42 18.25
CA PRO A 278 -20.84 -18.50 19.08
C PRO A 278 -19.96 -18.63 20.32
N LEU A 279 -20.59 -18.44 21.48
CA LEU A 279 -20.02 -18.62 22.81
C LEU A 279 -19.76 -20.11 23.07
N ASP A 280 -18.81 -20.71 22.36
CA ASP A 280 -18.28 -22.01 22.70
C ASP A 280 -16.82 -22.08 22.29
N THR A 281 -15.95 -21.60 23.18
CA THR A 281 -14.74 -22.30 23.62
C THR A 281 -13.94 -21.36 24.52
N LYS A 282 -13.64 -21.85 25.73
CA LYS A 282 -12.67 -21.27 26.68
C LYS A 282 -11.22 -21.26 26.14
N GLU A 283 -11.02 -21.52 24.85
CA GLU A 283 -9.75 -21.45 24.11
C GLU A 283 -9.61 -20.18 23.24
N SER A 284 -10.69 -19.41 23.05
CA SER A 284 -10.78 -18.26 22.12
C SER A 284 -10.03 -16.98 22.53
N ARG A 285 -9.36 -16.97 23.69
CA ARG A 285 -8.49 -15.84 24.11
C ARG A 285 -7.06 -15.93 23.58
N THR A 286 -6.76 -16.94 22.76
CA THR A 286 -5.41 -17.23 22.28
C THR A 286 -5.43 -17.24 20.75
N GLU A 287 -4.76 -16.24 20.16
CA GLU A 287 -4.56 -15.97 18.73
C GLU A 287 -5.72 -15.26 17.99
N MET A 288 -5.78 -13.93 18.13
CA MET A 288 -6.31 -13.12 17.02
C MET A 288 -5.48 -13.43 15.77
N VAL A 289 -6.09 -14.03 14.75
CA VAL A 289 -5.42 -14.33 13.49
C VAL A 289 -5.03 -13.02 12.82
N PHE A 290 -3.72 -12.80 12.62
CA PHE A 290 -3.22 -11.63 11.91
C PHE A 290 -3.53 -11.75 10.42
N HIS A 291 -4.47 -10.95 9.93
CA HIS A 291 -4.84 -10.88 8.52
C HIS A 291 -4.06 -9.84 7.71
N GLY A 292 -3.09 -9.16 8.33
CA GLY A 292 -2.23 -8.21 7.62
C GLY A 292 -1.16 -8.92 6.78
N HIS A 293 -0.55 -8.17 5.88
CA HIS A 293 0.49 -8.69 5.01
C HIS A 293 1.74 -9.13 5.83
N ARG A 294 2.36 -10.25 5.44
CA ARG A 294 3.46 -10.91 6.20
C ARG A 294 4.69 -10.04 6.47
N ASP A 295 4.94 -9.06 5.61
CA ASP A 295 6.10 -8.14 5.74
C ASP A 295 5.84 -7.03 6.79
N PHE A 296 4.62 -6.95 7.33
CA PHE A 296 4.31 -6.12 8.49
C PHE A 296 4.44 -6.94 9.76
N ARG A 297 5.31 -6.47 10.68
CA ARG A 297 5.38 -7.05 12.02
C ARG A 297 4.14 -6.65 12.80
N PHE A 298 3.29 -7.63 13.09
CA PHE A 298 2.12 -7.41 13.90
C PHE A 298 2.50 -6.95 15.32
N ASP A 299 1.77 -5.96 15.81
CA ASP A 299 1.87 -5.45 17.17
C ASP A 299 0.45 -5.38 17.74
N PRO A 300 0.06 -6.31 18.64
CA PRO A 300 -1.27 -6.32 19.22
C PRO A 300 -1.63 -5.02 19.94
N GLY A 301 -0.66 -4.22 20.39
CA GLY A 301 -0.91 -2.93 21.03
C GLY A 301 -1.39 -1.84 20.06
N LEU A 302 -1.45 -2.12 18.75
CA LEU A 302 -1.89 -1.16 17.73
C LEU A 302 -3.31 -1.43 17.20
N VAL A 303 -3.98 -2.51 17.62
CA VAL A 303 -5.36 -2.80 17.16
C VAL A 303 -6.45 -2.15 18.03
N GLU A 304 -6.10 -1.49 19.14
CA GLU A 304 -7.07 -0.82 20.00
C GLU A 304 -7.43 0.57 19.42
N PRO A 305 -8.70 0.84 19.09
CA PRO A 305 -9.11 2.15 18.60
C PRO A 305 -9.16 3.18 19.73
N ASP A 306 -8.85 4.45 19.44
CA ASP A 306 -9.05 5.53 20.42
C ASP A 306 -10.53 5.71 20.76
N HIS A 307 -11.40 5.53 19.76
CA HIS A 307 -12.84 5.67 19.89
C HIS A 307 -13.59 4.65 19.03
N VAL A 308 -14.73 4.17 19.53
CA VAL A 308 -15.68 3.32 18.80
C VAL A 308 -17.03 4.03 18.75
N VAL A 309 -17.62 4.13 17.56
CA VAL A 309 -18.87 4.85 17.32
C VAL A 309 -19.79 4.04 16.39
N PRO A 310 -21.11 4.23 16.45
CA PRO A 310 -22.04 3.41 15.66
C PRO A 310 -21.83 3.60 14.15
N ASP A 311 -21.61 4.83 13.67
CA ASP A 311 -21.50 5.17 12.26
C ASP A 311 -20.62 6.41 12.01
N VAL A 312 -20.45 6.77 10.74
CA VAL A 312 -19.64 7.93 10.33
C VAL A 312 -20.21 9.27 10.80
N ASN A 313 -21.52 9.39 10.99
CA ASN A 313 -22.12 10.64 11.47
C ASN A 313 -21.74 10.87 12.94
N ALA A 314 -21.87 9.82 13.77
CA ALA A 314 -21.42 9.86 15.16
C ALA A 314 -19.91 10.09 15.28
N ALA A 315 -19.10 9.60 14.31
CA ALA A 315 -17.67 9.91 14.27
C ALA A 315 -17.41 11.42 14.11
N VAL A 316 -18.13 12.08 13.21
CA VAL A 316 -18.00 13.53 12.97
C VAL A 316 -18.44 14.33 14.20
N ASP A 317 -19.58 13.98 14.81
CA ASP A 317 -20.08 14.64 16.02
C ASP A 317 -19.08 14.52 17.17
N LEU A 318 -18.48 13.34 17.36
CA LEU A 318 -17.42 13.12 18.34
C LEU A 318 -16.19 13.99 18.06
N ILE A 319 -15.74 14.08 16.81
CA ILE A 319 -14.57 14.90 16.44
C ILE A 319 -14.83 16.38 16.73
N PHE A 320 -16.03 16.88 16.45
CA PHE A 320 -16.41 18.25 16.80
C PHE A 320 -16.36 18.49 18.31
N GLN A 321 -16.83 17.54 19.11
CA GLN A 321 -16.73 17.63 20.58
C GLN A 321 -15.27 17.63 21.05
N LEU A 322 -14.43 16.74 20.52
CA LEU A 322 -13.01 16.63 20.90
C LEU A 322 -12.21 17.90 20.56
N GLU A 323 -12.51 18.53 19.43
CA GLU A 323 -11.83 19.74 18.95
C GLU A 323 -12.52 21.04 19.40
N ASN A 324 -13.56 20.95 20.25
CA ASN A 324 -14.40 22.08 20.70
C ASN A 324 -14.94 22.94 19.53
N PHE A 325 -15.31 22.29 18.43
CA PHE A 325 -15.85 22.94 17.25
C PHE A 325 -17.38 23.00 17.31
N VAL A 326 -17.95 24.17 17.05
CA VAL A 326 -19.39 24.38 16.93
C VAL A 326 -19.69 24.69 15.46
N PRO A 327 -20.44 23.82 14.75
CA PRO A 327 -20.87 24.10 13.38
C PRO A 327 -21.78 25.33 13.37
N ASN A 328 -21.52 26.27 12.46
CA ASN A 328 -22.37 27.45 12.25
C ASN A 328 -23.60 27.13 11.40
#